data_AF-A0A968JQF2-F1
#
_entry.id   AF-A0A968JQF2-F1
#
_cell.length_a   1.000
_cell.length_b   1.000
_cell.length_c   1.000
_cell.angle_alpha   90.00
_cell.angle_beta   90.00
_cell.angle_gamma   90.00
#
_symmetry.space_group_name_H-M   'P 1'
#
loop_
_entity.id
_entity.type
_entity.pdbx_description
1 polymer ?
#
loop_
_entity_poly.entity_id
_entity_poly.type
_entity_poly.pdbx_seq_one_letter_code
_entity_poly.pdbx_strand_id
1 'polypeptide(L)'
;MEGRILAIDYGTKRVGLAVTDPLQIIANKLTTVSANEVFPFIEDYLKKEKVVEIVVGYPKQMNNKPSENVKHVVPFVNRLKKTYPDLTINYVDERFTSKMALQTMIEGGMKKKNNDRKREW
;
A
#
# COMPACT_ATOMS: atom_id res chain seq x y z
N MET A 1 -10.59 -17.50 -6.84
CA MET A 1 -10.41 -17.30 -5.39
C MET A 1 -11.12 -16.02 -5.02
N GLU A 2 -12.14 -16.07 -4.18
CA GLU A 2 -12.84 -14.86 -3.71
C GLU A 2 -12.21 -14.34 -2.42
N GLY A 3 -11.83 -13.07 -2.41
CA GLY A 3 -11.26 -12.41 -1.24
C GLY A 3 -10.44 -11.17 -1.61
N ARG A 4 -10.33 -10.24 -0.66
CA ARG A 4 -9.69 -8.95 -0.87
C ARG A 4 -8.17 -9.05 -0.74
N ILE A 5 -7.47 -8.17 -1.43
CA ILE A 5 -6.05 -7.89 -1.19
C ILE A 5 -5.95 -6.61 -0.36
N LEU A 6 -5.22 -6.68 0.76
CA LEU A 6 -4.94 -5.52 1.61
C LEU A 6 -3.56 -4.96 1.29
N ALA A 7 -3.52 -3.73 0.79
CA ALA A 7 -2.31 -2.98 0.56
C ALA A 7 -1.96 -2.09 1.76
N ILE A 8 -0.69 -2.10 2.16
CA ILE A 8 -0.15 -1.35 3.29
C ILE A 8 1.00 -0.47 2.80
N ASP A 9 0.83 0.84 2.94
CA ASP A 9 1.89 1.83 2.77
C ASP A 9 2.38 2.28 4.15
N TYR A 10 3.50 1.70 4.60
CA TYR A 10 3.97 1.83 5.97
C TYR A 10 4.90 3.03 6.14
N GLY A 11 4.35 4.11 6.71
CA GLY A 11 5.13 5.25 7.21
C GLY A 11 5.39 5.18 8.72
N THR A 12 6.45 5.83 9.18
CA THR A 12 6.87 5.83 10.61
C THR A 12 5.89 6.55 11.54
N LYS A 13 5.07 7.47 11.02
CA LYS A 13 4.04 8.18 11.78
C LYS A 13 2.62 7.70 11.44
N ARG A 14 2.36 7.48 10.16
CA ARG A 14 1.05 7.11 9.63
C ARG A 14 1.19 5.98 8.63
N VAL A 15 0.22 5.08 8.62
CA VAL A 15 0.16 3.94 7.71
C VAL A 15 -1.09 4.04 6.86
N GLY A 16 -0.90 4.09 5.55
CA GLY A 16 -1.97 4.06 4.56
C GLY A 16 -2.44 2.63 4.32
N LEU A 17 -3.75 2.43 4.30
CA LEU A 17 -4.37 1.14 4.02
C LEU A 17 -5.32 1.28 2.83
N ALA A 18 -5.24 0.35 1.89
CA ALA A 18 -6.14 0.23 0.76
C ALA A 18 -6.53 -1.23 0.55
N VAL A 19 -7.72 -1.47 0.01
CA VAL A 19 -8.22 -2.83 -0.24
C VAL A 19 -8.84 -2.91 -1.61
N THR A 20 -8.74 -4.08 -2.23
CA THR A 20 -9.53 -4.39 -3.40
C THR A 20 -10.97 -4.75 -3.02
N ASP A 21 -11.87 -4.76 -3.99
CA ASP A 21 -13.10 -5.54 -3.89
C ASP A 21 -12.80 -7.06 -3.86
N PRO A 22 -13.76 -7.92 -3.49
CA PRO A 22 -13.55 -9.37 -3.40
C PRO A 22 -13.16 -10.07 -4.71
N LEU A 23 -13.47 -9.48 -5.86
CA LEU A 23 -13.07 -9.98 -7.20
C LEU A 23 -11.72 -9.40 -7.64
N GLN A 24 -11.11 -8.53 -6.84
CA GLN A 24 -9.79 -7.94 -7.08
C GLN A 24 -9.71 -7.07 -8.34
N ILE A 25 -10.83 -6.45 -8.73
CA ILE A 25 -10.93 -5.65 -9.95
C ILE A 25 -10.52 -4.20 -9.68
N ILE A 26 -10.93 -3.62 -8.54
CA ILE A 26 -10.71 -2.22 -8.21
C ILE A 26 -10.15 -2.09 -6.80
N ALA A 27 -9.06 -1.33 -6.65
CA ALA A 27 -8.50 -0.94 -5.35
C ALA A 27 -9.11 0.39 -4.87
N ASN A 28 -9.53 0.43 -3.59
CA ASN A 28 -10.07 1.60 -2.93
C ASN A 28 -9.27 1.94 -1.68
N LYS A 29 -9.18 3.22 -1.34
CA LYS A 29 -8.61 3.66 -0.07
C LYS A 29 -9.50 3.15 1.08
N LEU A 30 -8.90 2.43 2.01
CA LEU A 30 -9.60 1.95 3.21
C LEU A 30 -9.54 3.02 4.30
N THR A 31 -8.34 3.36 4.76
CA THR A 31 -8.14 4.37 5.81
C THR A 31 -6.67 4.78 5.93
N THR A 32 -6.36 5.65 6.89
CA THR A 32 -4.99 5.98 7.29
C THR A 32 -4.92 6.08 8.81
N VAL A 33 -4.21 5.15 9.43
CA VAL A 33 -4.08 5.05 10.90
C VAL A 33 -2.68 5.47 11.35
N SER A 34 -2.49 5.64 12.65
CA SER A 34 -1.16 5.83 13.22
C SER A 34 -0.35 4.52 13.16
N ALA A 35 0.98 4.62 13.14
CA ALA A 35 1.85 3.43 13.02
C ALA A 35 1.75 2.46 14.20
N ASN A 36 1.38 2.94 15.39
CA ASN A 36 1.14 2.12 16.58
C ASN A 36 -0.23 1.42 16.57
N GLU A 37 -1.23 1.97 15.88
CA GLU A 37 -2.58 1.40 15.81
C GLU A 37 -2.80 0.46 14.62
N VAL A 38 -1.88 0.46 13.64
CA VAL A 38 -2.07 -0.32 12.41
C VAL A 38 -2.20 -1.83 12.66
N PHE A 39 -1.45 -2.39 13.60
CA PHE A 39 -1.49 -3.83 13.84
C PHE A 39 -2.83 -4.27 14.48
N PRO A 40 -3.31 -3.61 15.57
CA PRO A 40 -4.68 -3.84 16.07
C PRO A 40 -5.75 -3.63 15.00
N PHE A 41 -5.62 -2.60 14.16
CA PHE A 41 -6.57 -2.35 13.09
C PHE A 41 -6.64 -3.51 12.09
N ILE A 42 -5.48 -4.02 11.66
CA ILE A 42 -5.42 -5.16 10.73
C ILE A 42 -6.06 -6.39 11.36
N GLU A 43 -5.78 -6.67 12.64
CA GLU A 43 -6.38 -7.80 13.34
C GLU A 43 -7.92 -7.72 13.39
N ASP A 44 -8.48 -6.55 13.70
CA ASP A 44 -9.93 -6.33 13.69
C ASP A 44 -10.51 -6.44 12.27
N TYR A 45 -9.80 -5.92 11.27
CA TYR A 45 -10.24 -5.97 9.87
C TYR A 45 -10.29 -7.40 9.34
N LEU A 46 -9.27 -8.22 9.62
CA LEU A 46 -9.20 -9.63 9.19
C LEU A 46 -10.31 -10.49 9.82
N LYS A 47 -10.85 -10.09 10.97
CA LYS A 47 -12.01 -10.76 11.59
C LYS A 47 -13.33 -10.45 10.88
N LYS A 48 -13.42 -9.29 10.23
CA LYS A 48 -14.64 -8.77 9.59
C LYS A 48 -14.71 -9.10 8.11
N GLU A 49 -13.56 -9.10 7.45
CA GLU A 49 -13.47 -9.21 5.99
C GLU A 49 -12.50 -10.30 5.57
N LYS A 50 -12.89 -11.06 4.54
CA LYS A 50 -12.03 -12.09 3.96
C LYS A 50 -10.91 -11.45 3.14
N VAL A 51 -9.69 -11.52 3.65
CA VAL A 51 -8.46 -11.11 2.98
C VAL A 51 -7.65 -12.35 2.62
N VAL A 52 -7.19 -12.42 1.38
CA VAL A 52 -6.41 -13.58 0.85
C VAL A 52 -4.93 -13.26 0.69
N GLU A 53 -4.59 -11.97 0.62
CA GLU A 53 -3.20 -11.52 0.49
C GLU A 53 -3.03 -10.14 1.11
N ILE A 54 -1.86 -9.91 1.72
CA ILE A 54 -1.39 -8.60 2.13
C ILE A 54 -0.17 -8.22 1.29
N VAL A 55 -0.21 -7.03 0.70
CA VAL A 55 0.93 -6.44 -0.01
C VAL A 55 1.44 -5.23 0.76
N VAL A 56 2.75 -5.16 0.98
CA VAL A 56 3.38 -4.07 1.74
C VAL A 56 4.37 -3.33 0.86
N GLY A 57 4.20 -2.01 0.75
CA GLY A 57 5.15 -1.13 0.06
C GLY A 57 6.53 -1.28 0.66
N TYR A 58 7.54 -1.54 -0.18
CA TYR A 58 8.91 -1.65 0.26
C TYR A 58 9.70 -0.41 -0.18
N PRO A 59 10.05 0.49 0.75
CA PRO A 59 10.80 1.70 0.42
C PRO A 59 12.25 1.30 0.07
N LYS A 60 12.55 1.10 -1.22
CA LYS A 60 13.92 0.94 -1.69
C LYS A 60 14.58 2.31 -1.79
N GLN A 61 15.71 2.52 -1.11
CA GLN A 61 16.55 3.69 -1.39
C GLN A 61 17.15 3.59 -2.80
N MET A 62 17.14 4.71 -3.52
CA MET A 62 17.75 4.89 -4.85
C MET A 62 19.30 4.97 -4.79
N ASN A 63 19.86 4.84 -3.61
CA ASN A 63 21.27 4.93 -3.26
C ASN A 63 21.50 3.77 -2.28
N ASN A 64 22.55 2.98 -2.45
CA ASN A 64 22.94 1.77 -1.68
C ASN A 64 23.11 1.96 -0.15
N LYS A 65 22.21 2.71 0.50
CA LYS A 65 22.09 2.87 1.95
C LYS A 65 20.78 2.20 2.41
N PRO A 66 20.69 1.75 3.67
CA PRO A 66 19.43 1.30 4.23
C PRO A 66 18.55 2.53 4.52
N SER A 67 17.32 2.56 3.98
CA SER A 67 16.32 3.51 4.49
C SER A 67 16.08 3.25 5.96
N GLU A 68 16.10 4.29 6.79
CA GLU A 68 15.67 4.17 8.19
C GLU A 68 14.27 3.54 8.28
N ASN A 69 13.42 3.81 7.28
CA ASN A 69 12.11 3.18 7.15
C ASN A 69 12.15 1.65 6.99
N VAL A 70 13.16 1.07 6.33
CA VAL A 70 13.29 -0.40 6.18
C VAL A 70 13.40 -1.07 7.56
N LYS A 71 14.07 -0.42 8.51
CA LYS A 71 14.20 -0.91 9.90
C LYS A 71 12.85 -0.98 10.63
N HIS A 72 11.83 -0.29 10.16
CA HIS A 72 10.48 -0.33 10.72
C HIS A 72 9.56 -1.28 9.92
N VAL A 73 9.65 -1.25 8.59
CA VAL A 73 8.82 -2.09 7.70
C VAL A 73 9.15 -3.57 7.86
N VAL A 74 10.42 -3.96 7.94
CA VAL A 74 10.82 -5.37 8.01
C VAL A 74 10.32 -6.05 9.29
N PRO A 75 10.53 -5.51 10.50
CA PRO A 75 9.97 -6.09 11.72
C PRO A 75 8.43 -6.17 11.70
N PHE A 76 7.77 -5.15 11.14
CA PHE A 76 6.31 -5.13 11.01
C PHE A 76 5.81 -6.30 10.15
N VAL A 77 6.40 -6.50 8.96
CA VAL A 77 6.03 -7.61 8.07
C VAL A 77 6.37 -8.96 8.69
N ASN A 78 7.53 -9.09 9.34
CA ASN A 78 7.89 -10.32 10.04
C ASN A 78 6.89 -10.66 11.15
N ARG A 79 6.41 -9.64 11.89
CA ARG A 79 5.34 -9.83 12.88
C ARG A 79 4.06 -10.32 12.22
N LEU A 80 3.63 -9.71 11.11
CA LEU A 80 2.44 -10.17 10.38
C LEU A 80 2.57 -11.62 9.90
N LYS A 81 3.70 -11.99 9.29
CA LYS A 81 3.95 -13.37 8.82
C LYS A 81 3.95 -14.38 9.96
N LYS A 82 4.47 -14.00 11.13
CA LYS A 82 4.46 -14.86 12.32
C LYS A 82 3.06 -15.02 12.91
N THR A 83 2.25 -13.96 12.89
CA THR A 83 0.89 -13.98 13.42
C THR A 83 -0.10 -14.68 12.48
N TYR A 84 0.10 -14.55 11.17
CA TYR A 84 -0.78 -15.10 10.13
C TYR A 84 0.02 -15.95 9.14
N PRO A 85 0.48 -17.15 9.54
CA PRO A 85 1.35 -17.99 8.71
C PRO A 85 0.67 -18.49 7.42
N ASP A 86 -0.66 -18.62 7.43
CA ASP A 86 -1.44 -19.09 6.29
C ASP A 86 -1.81 -17.97 5.31
N LEU A 87 -1.57 -16.70 5.68
CA LEU A 87 -1.87 -15.55 4.84
C LEU A 87 -0.66 -15.20 3.98
N THR A 88 -0.87 -15.02 2.68
CA THR A 88 0.21 -14.61 1.77
C THR A 88 0.58 -13.15 2.06
N ILE A 89 1.86 -12.88 2.33
CA ILE A 89 2.36 -11.53 2.62
C ILE A 89 3.59 -11.23 1.78
N ASN A 90 3.43 -10.30 0.83
CA ASN A 90 4.43 -9.96 -0.17
C ASN A 90 4.87 -8.49 -0.08
N TYR A 91 6.12 -8.24 -0.45
CA TYR A 91 6.62 -6.87 -0.65
C TYR A 91 6.36 -6.42 -2.08
N VAL A 92 5.93 -5.17 -2.25
CA VAL A 92 5.77 -4.55 -3.57
C VAL A 92 6.73 -3.37 -3.70
N ASP A 93 7.46 -3.34 -4.82
CA ASP A 93 8.39 -2.24 -5.14
C ASP A 93 7.62 -1.07 -5.78
N GLU A 94 7.66 0.07 -5.11
CA GLU A 94 6.96 1.32 -5.47
C GLU A 94 7.38 1.90 -6.83
N ARG A 95 8.50 1.44 -7.41
CA ARG A 95 8.96 1.90 -8.74
C ARG A 95 8.11 1.39 -9.90
N PHE A 96 7.39 0.28 -9.72
CA PHE A 96 6.53 -0.27 -10.77
C PHE A 96 5.18 0.45 -10.84
N THR A 97 4.66 0.96 -9.71
CA THR A 97 3.39 1.67 -9.67
C THR A 97 3.48 3.05 -10.32
N SER A 98 4.64 3.72 -10.32
CA SER A 98 4.78 5.01 -11.03
C SER A 98 4.58 4.88 -12.54
N LYS A 99 5.08 3.79 -13.15
CA LYS A 99 4.87 3.53 -14.59
C LYS A 99 3.49 2.95 -14.88
N MET A 100 3.00 2.00 -14.07
CA MET A 100 1.68 1.41 -14.26
C MET A 100 0.54 2.37 -13.92
N ALA A 101 0.59 3.12 -12.81
CA ALA A 101 -0.44 4.09 -12.48
C ALA A 101 -0.49 5.23 -13.51
N LEU A 102 0.65 5.66 -14.06
CA LEU A 102 0.67 6.61 -15.16
C LEU A 102 0.03 6.00 -16.42
N GLN A 103 0.35 4.74 -16.75
CA GLN A 103 -0.22 4.03 -17.89
C GLN A 103 -1.74 3.81 -17.73
N THR A 104 -2.20 3.41 -16.56
CA THR A 104 -3.63 3.24 -16.22
C THR A 104 -4.36 4.59 -16.16
N MET A 105 -3.72 5.68 -15.72
CA MET A 105 -4.29 7.04 -15.80
C MET A 105 -4.41 7.55 -17.24
N ILE A 106 -3.48 7.19 -18.12
CA ILE A 106 -3.52 7.50 -19.55
C ILE A 106 -4.60 6.66 -20.25
N GLU A 107 -4.71 5.37 -19.92
CA GLU A 107 -5.71 4.45 -20.47
C GLU A 107 -7.13 4.73 -19.94
N GLY A 108 -7.27 5.24 -18.71
CA GLY A 108 -8.53 5.62 -18.07
C GLY A 108 -9.10 6.99 -18.47
N GLY A 109 -8.52 7.69 -19.45
CA GLY A 109 -9.15 8.86 -20.07
C GLY A 109 -9.19 10.15 -19.25
N MET A 110 -8.33 10.32 -18.23
CA MET A 110 -8.22 11.62 -17.55
C MET A 110 -7.50 12.64 -18.44
N LYS A 111 -8.28 13.47 -19.15
CA LYS A 111 -7.79 14.70 -19.81
C LYS A 111 -6.94 15.50 -18.82
N LYS A 112 -5.66 15.67 -19.16
CA LYS A 112 -4.72 16.62 -18.56
C LYS A 112 -5.44 17.94 -18.30
N LYS A 113 -5.73 18.26 -17.03
CA LYS A 113 -6.16 19.61 -16.66
C LYS A 113 -4.90 20.47 -16.69
N ASN A 114 -4.70 21.18 -17.80
CA ASN A 114 -3.69 22.23 -17.91
C ASN A 114 -3.90 23.21 -16.76
N ASN A 115 -3.00 23.20 -15.78
CA ASN A 115 -2.88 24.30 -14.84
C ASN A 115 -1.86 25.27 -15.44
N ASP A 116 -2.34 26.12 -16.34
CA ASP A 116 -1.65 27.33 -16.76
C ASP A 116 -1.56 28.26 -15.55
N ARG A 117 -0.55 28.04 -14.69
CA ARG A 117 -0.07 29.09 -13.81
C ARG A 117 0.77 30.03 -14.66
N LYS A 118 0.09 31.01 -15.27
CA LYS A 118 0.73 32.25 -15.73
C LYS A 118 1.53 32.82 -14.57
N ARG A 119 2.85 32.83 -14.74
CA ARG A 119 3.75 33.75 -14.03
C ARG A 119 3.62 35.09 -14.74
N GLU A 120 3.03 36.07 -14.07
CA GLU A 120 3.22 37.48 -14.43
C GLU A 120 4.23 38.06 -13.43
N TRP A 121 5.16 38.84 -13.98
CA TRP A 121 6.30 39.48 -13.32
C TRP A 121 5.87 40.73 -12.56
#